data_AF-A0A849EF19-F1
#
_entry.id   AF-A0A849EF19-F1
#
_cell.length_a   1.000
_cell.length_b   1.000
_cell.length_c   1.000
_cell.angle_alpha   90.00
_cell.angle_beta   90.00
_cell.angle_gamma   90.00
#
_symmetry.space_group_name_H-M   'P 1'
#
loop_
_entity.id
_entity.type
_entity.pdbx_description
1 polymer ?
#
loop_
_entity_poly.entity_id
_entity_poly.type
_entity_poly.pdbx_seq_one_letter_code
_entity_poly.pdbx_strand_id
1 'polypeptide(L)'
;DLTYPCLATNRALSAIMRLFRPQIEKLLIERDKTMKSWAAMKPGIDVYEDRDLEVTSIMDISIDRQIAAVEKALADLRNVA
;
A
#
# COMPACT_ATOMS: atom_id res chain seq x y z
N ASP A 1 23.69 23.21 -1.36
CA ASP A 1 23.52 22.35 -2.55
C ASP A 1 22.04 22.03 -2.68
N LEU A 2 21.41 22.38 -3.81
CA LEU A 2 19.97 22.17 -4.01
C LEU A 2 19.80 21.03 -5.01
N THR A 3 19.46 19.84 -4.49
CA THR A 3 19.07 18.70 -5.31
C THR A 3 17.70 18.98 -5.92
N TYR A 4 17.66 19.29 -7.23
CA TYR A 4 16.39 19.50 -7.92
C TYR A 4 15.61 18.18 -8.04
N PRO A 5 14.28 18.20 -7.90
CA PRO A 5 13.46 17.00 -8.05
C PRO A 5 13.61 16.44 -9.47
N CYS A 6 13.86 15.13 -9.57
CA CYS A 6 13.97 14.46 -10.87
C CYS A 6 12.58 14.05 -11.40
N LEU A 7 12.23 14.61 -12.56
CA LEU A 7 10.92 14.40 -13.18
C LEU A 7 10.61 12.92 -13.43
N ALA A 8 11.60 12.15 -13.86
CA ALA A 8 11.45 10.73 -14.14
C ALA A 8 11.00 9.95 -12.90
N THR A 9 11.66 10.16 -11.76
CA THR A 9 11.32 9.49 -10.49
C THR A 9 9.94 9.93 -9.98
N ASN A 10 9.61 11.21 -10.08
CA ASN A 10 8.29 11.69 -9.69
C ASN A 10 7.17 11.04 -10.51
N ARG A 11 7.37 10.86 -11.82
CA ARG A 11 6.42 10.16 -12.70
C ARG A 11 6.33 8.67 -12.34
N ALA A 12 7.46 8.02 -12.08
CA ALA A 12 7.50 6.61 -11.70
C ALA A 12 6.75 6.38 -10.38
N LEU A 13 7.03 7.18 -9.35
CA LEU A 13 6.34 7.09 -8.06
C LEU A 13 4.83 7.32 -8.21
N SER A 14 4.43 8.35 -8.97
CA SER A 14 3.02 8.60 -9.26
C SER A 14 2.33 7.43 -9.98
N ALA A 15 3.05 6.72 -10.86
CA ALA A 15 2.52 5.55 -11.54
C ALA A 15 2.36 4.35 -10.59
N ILE A 16 3.35 4.10 -9.72
CA ILE A 16 3.31 3.06 -8.69
C ILE A 16 2.10 3.27 -7.77
N MET A 17 1.89 4.50 -7.28
CA MET A 17 0.75 4.83 -6.42
C MET A 17 -0.61 4.55 -7.07
N ARG A 18 -0.71 4.72 -8.39
CA ARG A 18 -1.94 4.42 -9.15
C ARG A 18 -2.10 2.93 -9.41
N LEU A 19 -1.06 2.28 -9.92
CA LEU A 19 -1.10 0.87 -10.32
C LEU A 19 -1.39 -0.06 -9.13
N PHE A 20 -0.84 0.26 -7.96
CA PHE A 20 -0.98 -0.54 -6.74
C PHE A 20 -1.94 0.05 -5.71
N ARG A 21 -2.84 0.96 -6.13
CA ARG A 21 -3.86 1.54 -5.24
C ARG A 21 -4.64 0.47 -4.44
N PRO A 22 -5.09 -0.66 -5.03
CA PRO A 22 -5.80 -1.70 -4.28
C PRO A 22 -4.94 -2.33 -3.16
N GLN A 23 -3.64 -2.55 -3.43
CA GLN A 23 -2.71 -3.10 -2.45
C GLN A 23 -2.44 -2.12 -1.31
N ILE A 24 -2.28 -0.84 -1.64
CA ILE A 24 -2.10 0.23 -0.64
C ILE A 24 -3.31 0.32 0.28
N GLU A 25 -4.53 0.29 -0.27
CA GLU A 25 -5.76 0.26 0.54
C GLU A 25 -5.78 -0.94 1.49
N LYS A 26 -5.39 -2.13 1.00
CA LYS A 26 -5.30 -3.33 1.83
C LYS A 26 -4.26 -3.19 2.94
N LEU A 27 -3.09 -2.62 2.66
CA LEU A 27 -2.07 -2.35 3.67
C LEU A 27 -2.60 -1.41 4.77
N LEU A 28 -3.31 -0.35 4.41
CA LEU A 28 -3.91 0.57 5.38
C LEU A 28 -4.93 -0.13 6.29
N ILE A 29 -5.79 -0.97 5.70
CA ILE A 29 -6.76 -1.76 6.46
C ILE A 29 -6.05 -2.72 7.43
N GLU A 30 -5.03 -3.43 6.97
CA GLU A 30 -4.27 -4.36 7.82
C GLU A 30 -3.48 -3.64 8.91
N ARG A 31 -2.89 -2.48 8.61
CA ARG A 31 -2.27 -1.61 9.62
C ARG A 31 -3.25 -1.28 10.73
N ASP A 32 -4.44 -0.81 10.37
CA ASP A 32 -5.44 -0.37 11.36
C ASP A 32 -5.93 -1.54 12.22
N LYS A 33 -6.00 -2.76 11.66
CA LYS A 33 -6.27 -3.99 12.42
C LYS A 33 -5.13 -4.31 13.40
N THR A 34 -3.89 -4.34 12.91
CA THR A 34 -2.71 -4.62 13.74
C THR A 34 -2.61 -3.64 14.90
N MET A 35 -2.81 -2.35 14.67
CA MET A 35 -2.79 -1.32 15.71
C MET A 35 -3.89 -1.54 16.76
N LYS A 36 -5.11 -1.87 16.35
CA LYS A 36 -6.21 -2.18 17.29
C LYS A 36 -5.89 -3.40 18.15
N SER A 37 -5.40 -4.48 17.53
CA SER A 37 -5.00 -5.69 18.25
C SER A 37 -3.86 -5.41 19.24
N TRP A 38 -2.87 -4.61 18.82
CA TRP A 38 -1.74 -4.24 19.67
C TRP A 38 -2.18 -3.44 20.91
N ALA A 39 -2.98 -2.39 20.70
CA ALA A 39 -3.52 -1.57 21.79
C ALA A 39 -4.33 -2.40 22.79
N ALA A 40 -5.10 -3.39 22.31
CA ALA A 40 -5.86 -4.29 23.17
C ALA A 40 -4.97 -5.21 24.02
N MET A 41 -3.80 -5.62 23.50
CA MET A 41 -2.84 -6.46 24.23
C MET A 41 -2.02 -5.69 25.27
N LYS A 42 -1.85 -4.37 25.09
CA LYS A 42 -1.05 -3.50 25.96
C LYS A 42 -1.87 -2.32 26.49
N PRO A 43 -2.88 -2.55 27.35
CA PRO A 43 -3.71 -1.48 27.87
C PRO A 43 -2.87 -0.48 28.70
N GLY A 44 -3.11 0.82 28.49
CA GLY A 44 -2.40 1.90 29.18
C GLY A 44 -1.10 2.37 28.53
N ILE A 45 -0.65 1.70 27.46
CA ILE A 45 0.44 2.17 26.60
C ILE A 45 -0.18 2.82 25.36
N ASP A 46 0.29 4.02 25.00
CA ASP A 46 -0.12 4.66 23.75
C ASP A 46 0.50 3.91 22.57
N VAL A 47 -0.35 3.34 21.71
CA VAL A 47 0.05 2.58 20.51
C VAL A 47 0.85 3.42 19.52
N TYR A 48 0.70 4.75 19.52
CA TYR A 48 1.45 5.64 18.63
C TYR A 48 2.88 5.94 19.14
N GLU A 49 3.13 5.73 20.43
CA GLU A 49 4.42 5.97 21.08
C GLU A 49 5.17 4.66 21.42
N ASP A 50 4.54 3.51 21.22
CA ASP A 50 5.12 2.19 21.48
C ASP A 50 6.14 1.80 20.39
N ARG A 51 7.42 1.83 20.76
CA ARG A 51 8.55 1.52 19.87
C ARG A 51 8.66 0.05 19.50
N ASP A 52 7.97 -0.84 20.20
CA ASP A 52 7.94 -2.26 19.85
C ASP A 52 7.07 -2.53 18.60
N LEU A 53 6.19 -1.58 18.21
CA LEU A 53 5.31 -1.70 17.05
C LEU A 53 5.94 -1.03 15.82
N GLU A 54 6.90 -1.71 15.18
CA GLU A 54 7.66 -1.12 14.05
C GLU A 54 6.97 -1.30 12.68
N VAL A 55 6.47 -2.49 12.37
CA VAL A 55 5.83 -2.80 11.08
C VAL A 55 4.41 -3.27 11.30
N THR A 56 3.47 -2.51 10.76
CA THR A 56 2.03 -2.72 10.99
C THR A 56 1.34 -3.49 9.87
N SER A 57 1.92 -3.49 8.68
CA SER A 57 1.50 -4.30 7.53
C SER A 57 2.63 -4.37 6.51
N ILE A 58 2.67 -5.46 5.74
CA ILE A 58 3.62 -5.66 4.64
C ILE A 58 2.97 -6.48 3.54
N MET A 59 3.35 -6.22 2.29
CA MET A 59 2.85 -6.97 1.14
C MET A 59 3.86 -6.95 0.00
N ASP A 60 4.11 -8.13 -0.58
CA ASP A 60 4.89 -8.24 -1.81
C ASP A 60 4.08 -7.75 -3.01
N ILE A 61 4.71 -6.91 -3.82
CA ILE A 61 4.15 -6.41 -5.08
C ILE A 61 4.94 -6.92 -6.27
N SER A 62 4.27 -7.07 -7.41
CA SER A 62 4.89 -7.43 -8.69
C SER A 62 4.18 -6.67 -9.79
N ILE A 63 4.97 -5.92 -10.57
CA ILE A 63 4.47 -5.10 -11.67
C ILE A 63 3.81 -5.99 -12.72
N ASP A 64 4.49 -7.05 -13.16
CA ASP A 64 3.99 -7.94 -14.21
C ASP A 64 2.67 -8.60 -13.83
N ARG A 65 2.58 -9.12 -12.59
CA ARG A 65 1.34 -9.73 -12.09
C ARG A 65 0.19 -8.72 -12.01
N GLN A 66 0.49 -7.48 -11.61
CA GLN A 66 -0.53 -6.44 -11.48
C GLN A 66 -1.00 -5.93 -12.84
N ILE A 67 -0.10 -5.76 -13.81
CA ILE A 67 -0.47 -5.41 -15.19
C ILE A 67 -1.37 -6.48 -15.77
N ALA A 68 -1.00 -7.76 -15.67
CA ALA A 68 -1.82 -8.87 -16.16
C ALA A 68 -3.22 -8.91 -15.51
N ALA A 69 -3.31 -8.60 -14.22
CA ALA A 69 -4.60 -8.52 -13.51
C ALA A 69 -5.48 -7.36 -14.02
N VAL A 70 -4.89 -6.19 -14.28
CA VAL A 70 -5.60 -5.03 -14.85
C VAL A 70 -6.07 -5.32 -16.27
N GLU A 71 -5.20 -5.88 -17.12
CA GLU A 71 -5.55 -6.26 -18.50
C GLU A 71 -6.70 -7.25 -18.53
N LYS A 72 -6.66 -8.27 -17.66
CA LYS A 72 -7.75 -9.22 -17.50
C LYS A 72 -9.05 -8.52 -17.09
N ALA A 73 -9.02 -7.66 -16.07
CA ALA A 73 -10.21 -6.94 -15.62
C ALA A 73 -10.81 -6.04 -16.71
N LEU A 74 -9.96 -5.40 -17.53
CA LEU A 74 -10.41 -4.61 -18.68
C LEU A 74 -11.02 -5.47 -19.79
N ALA A 75 -10.45 -6.65 -20.06
CA ALA A 75 -11.03 -7.60 -21.01
C ALA A 75 -12.38 -8.12 -20.53
N ASP A 76 -12.49 -8.49 -19.25
CA ASP A 76 -13.73 -8.95 -18.62
C ASP A 76 -14.82 -7.86 -18.71
N LEU A 77 -14.47 -6.60 -18.43
CA LEU A 77 -15.41 -5.46 -18.59
C LEU A 77 -15.94 -5.33 -20.02
N ARG A 78 -15.08 -5.51 -21.03
CA ARG A 78 -15.44 -5.40 -22.45
C ARG A 78 -16.31 -6.57 -22.93
N ASN A 79 -16.22 -7.73 -22.29
CA ASN A 79 -17.03 -8.90 -22.63
C ASN A 79 -18.43 -8.88 -21.97
N VAL A 80 -18.64 -8.00 -20.99
CA VAL A 80 -19.92 -7.83 -20.27
C VAL A 80 -20.74 -6.66 -20.84
N ALA A 81 -20.10 -5.74 -21.58
CA ALA A 81 -20.73 -4.62 -22.27
C ALA A 81 -21.21 -5.00 -23.68
#